data_AF-W4FD34-F1
#
_entry.id   AF-W4FD34-F1
#
_cell.length_a   1.000
_cell.length_b   1.000
_cell.length_c   1.000
_cell.angle_alpha   90.00
_cell.angle_beta   90.00
_cell.angle_gamma   90.00
#
_symmetry.space_group_name_H-M   'P 1'
#
loop_
_entity.id
_entity.type
_entity.pdbx_description
1 polymer ?
#
loop_
_entity_poly.entity_id
_entity_poly.type
_entity_poly.pdbx_seq_one_letter_code
_entity_poly.pdbx_strand_id
1 'polypeptide(L)'
;MQKLDVSDDDAEAAPATAAAVADVGEKANAKLEKAQRKRDKKRQEERERLERIEFESQNVVSQRQIESDAIAAQLTSLGLIVKEIPSDGHCMYHAVADQLKLTRRLPFPSSDAYIPLRQKTAAYLRSHADDFVPFVELDYASDIAIQDQFESYCARVEATADWGGQVELRALAQALAVPIEVYSASSSVLVMGDEYHREDQPPLRLSYHLHYYTLGEHFNSIVYASSGGDEHDAL
;
A
#
# COMPACT_ATOMS: atom_id res chain seq x y z
N MET A 1 27.90 70.00 -43.53
CA MET A 1 29.03 69.11 -43.17
C MET A 1 28.55 67.69 -43.41
N GLN A 2 29.21 66.75 -44.08
CA GLN A 2 30.37 66.68 -44.97
C GLN A 2 30.30 65.25 -45.55
N LYS A 3 30.64 65.07 -46.83
CA LYS A 3 30.66 63.79 -47.57
C LYS A 3 31.58 62.74 -46.93
N LEU A 4 31.41 61.45 -47.27
CA LEU A 4 32.44 60.64 -47.96
C LEU A 4 31.94 59.21 -48.30
N ASP A 5 32.03 58.88 -49.59
CA ASP A 5 32.10 57.54 -50.19
C ASP A 5 33.39 56.81 -49.82
N VAL A 6 33.38 55.47 -49.80
CA VAL A 6 34.50 54.61 -50.23
C VAL A 6 33.96 53.31 -50.85
N SER A 7 34.42 53.01 -52.06
CA SER A 7 34.29 51.75 -52.79
C SER A 7 35.68 51.07 -52.95
N ASP A 8 35.64 49.81 -53.43
CA ASP A 8 36.72 48.91 -53.88
C ASP A 8 37.46 48.13 -52.76
N ASP A 9 37.85 46.86 -52.93
CA ASP A 9 38.24 46.15 -54.15
C ASP A 9 38.13 44.62 -53.93
N ASP A 10 37.77 43.90 -54.99
CA ASP A 10 37.83 42.44 -55.12
C ASP A 10 39.26 42.05 -55.53
N ALA A 11 39.89 41.11 -54.82
CA ALA A 11 41.15 40.50 -55.26
C ALA A 11 41.05 38.98 -55.15
N GLU A 12 40.81 38.37 -56.30
CA GLU A 12 40.86 36.93 -56.55
C GLU A 12 42.30 36.41 -56.50
N ALA A 13 42.55 35.32 -55.76
CA ALA A 13 43.78 34.53 -55.85
C ALA A 13 43.45 33.03 -56.06
N ALA A 14 44.09 32.50 -57.10
CA ALA A 14 43.93 31.22 -57.79
C ALA A 14 44.08 29.93 -56.93
N PRO A 15 43.68 28.75 -57.48
CA PRO A 15 43.29 27.58 -56.72
C PRO A 15 44.46 26.61 -56.48
N ALA A 16 44.68 26.22 -55.22
CA ALA A 16 45.46 25.05 -54.88
C ALA A 16 44.53 23.91 -54.42
N THR A 17 44.51 22.83 -55.22
CA THR A 17 44.18 21.45 -54.84
C THR A 17 42.72 21.05 -54.58
N ALA A 18 41.85 21.15 -55.60
CA ALA A 18 40.49 20.57 -55.57
C ALA A 18 40.43 19.07 -55.23
N ALA A 19 41.50 18.30 -55.50
CA ALA A 19 41.57 16.87 -55.19
C ALA A 19 41.82 16.57 -53.69
N ALA A 20 42.55 17.43 -52.98
CA ALA A 20 42.82 17.24 -51.55
C ALA A 20 41.63 17.68 -50.68
N VAL A 21 40.90 18.72 -51.08
CA VAL A 21 39.64 19.11 -50.42
C VAL A 21 38.49 18.14 -50.68
N ALA A 22 38.44 17.47 -51.85
CA ALA A 22 37.46 16.43 -52.13
C ALA A 22 37.65 15.19 -51.25
N ASP A 23 38.89 14.67 -51.11
CA ASP A 23 39.23 13.51 -50.25
C ASP A 23 38.98 13.79 -48.76
N VAL A 24 39.24 15.02 -48.30
CA VAL A 24 38.94 15.43 -46.91
C VAL A 24 37.43 15.57 -46.67
N GLY A 25 36.68 16.09 -47.65
CA GLY A 25 35.22 16.19 -47.61
C GLY A 25 34.52 14.84 -47.58
N GLU A 26 34.96 13.88 -48.40
CA GLU A 26 34.43 12.51 -48.43
C GLU A 26 34.72 11.76 -47.12
N LYS A 27 35.94 11.90 -46.59
CA LYS A 27 36.32 11.31 -45.29
C LYS A 27 35.57 11.93 -44.11
N ALA A 28 35.28 13.23 -44.15
CA ALA A 28 34.48 13.91 -43.13
C ALA A 28 33.01 13.47 -43.19
N ASN A 29 32.45 13.31 -44.39
CA ASN A 29 31.08 12.86 -44.59
C ASN A 29 30.89 11.39 -44.15
N ALA A 30 31.83 10.52 -44.49
CA ALA A 30 31.85 9.12 -44.04
C ALA A 30 31.98 8.99 -42.51
N LYS A 31 32.73 9.90 -41.85
CA LYS A 31 32.81 9.95 -40.38
C LYS A 31 31.51 10.42 -39.73
N LEU A 32 30.83 11.41 -40.31
CA LEU A 32 29.53 11.90 -39.85
C LEU A 32 28.46 10.81 -39.98
N GLU A 33 28.39 10.12 -41.11
CA GLU A 33 27.43 9.05 -41.36
C GLU A 33 27.64 7.86 -40.39
N LYS A 34 28.90 7.49 -40.12
CA LYS A 34 29.26 6.47 -39.13
C LYS A 34 28.87 6.87 -37.70
N ALA A 35 29.01 8.15 -37.35
CA ALA A 35 28.57 8.68 -36.06
C ALA A 35 27.04 8.70 -35.93
N GLN A 36 26.32 9.05 -37.00
CA GLN A 36 24.86 9.01 -37.08
C GLN A 36 24.34 7.58 -36.88
N ARG A 37 24.87 6.61 -37.64
CA ARG A 37 24.52 5.18 -37.51
C ARG A 37 24.79 4.64 -36.11
N LYS A 38 25.88 5.06 -35.45
CA LYS A 38 26.18 4.65 -34.07
C LYS A 38 25.19 5.24 -33.05
N ARG A 39 24.76 6.50 -33.24
CA ARG A 39 23.74 7.14 -32.40
C ARG A 39 22.37 6.51 -32.58
N ASP A 40 21.97 6.23 -33.82
CA ASP A 40 20.68 5.64 -34.12
C ASP A 40 20.60 4.18 -33.64
N LYS A 41 21.69 3.42 -33.78
CA LYS A 41 21.81 2.09 -33.17
C LYS A 41 21.66 2.14 -31.64
N LYS A 42 22.36 3.07 -30.96
CA LYS A 42 22.23 3.24 -29.50
C LYS A 42 20.80 3.61 -29.08
N ARG A 43 20.15 4.49 -29.83
CA ARG A 43 18.77 4.93 -29.56
C ARG A 43 17.76 3.80 -29.76
N GLN A 44 17.99 2.95 -30.75
CA GLN A 44 17.19 1.75 -30.98
C GLN A 44 17.40 0.71 -29.88
N GLU A 45 18.64 0.44 -29.48
CA GLU A 45 18.96 -0.46 -28.35
C GLU A 45 18.34 0.05 -27.03
N GLU A 46 18.33 1.37 -26.80
CA GLU A 46 17.71 1.97 -25.61
C GLU A 46 16.19 1.86 -25.64
N ARG A 47 15.56 2.08 -26.80
CA ARG A 47 14.11 1.86 -26.97
C ARG A 47 13.74 0.40 -26.76
N GLU A 48 14.46 -0.53 -27.38
CA GLU A 48 14.23 -1.97 -27.22
C GLU A 48 14.46 -2.42 -25.76
N ARG A 49 15.39 -1.80 -25.04
CA ARG A 49 15.60 -2.04 -23.61
C ARG A 49 14.43 -1.52 -22.76
N LEU A 50 13.93 -0.31 -23.05
CA LEU A 50 12.78 0.26 -22.35
C LEU A 50 11.52 -0.54 -22.62
N GLU A 51 11.25 -0.93 -23.86
CA GLU A 51 10.13 -1.78 -24.25
C GLU A 51 10.21 -3.15 -23.55
N ARG A 52 11.40 -3.73 -23.39
CA ARG A 52 11.58 -4.99 -22.64
C ARG A 52 11.32 -4.81 -21.14
N ILE A 53 11.82 -3.74 -20.54
CA ILE A 53 11.55 -3.42 -19.12
C ILE A 53 10.06 -3.17 -18.90
N GLU A 54 9.40 -2.46 -19.82
CA GLU A 54 7.97 -2.16 -19.76
C GLU A 54 7.14 -3.43 -19.96
N PHE A 55 7.52 -4.31 -20.88
CA PHE A 55 6.86 -5.61 -21.06
C PHE A 55 7.05 -6.54 -19.84
N GLU A 56 8.25 -6.57 -19.27
CA GLU A 56 8.54 -7.34 -18.05
C GLU A 56 7.77 -6.78 -16.85
N SER A 57 7.68 -5.45 -16.70
CA SER A 57 6.95 -4.80 -15.61
C SER A 57 5.43 -4.97 -15.72
N GLN A 58 4.88 -4.98 -16.94
CA GLN A 58 3.46 -5.27 -17.19
C GLN A 58 3.08 -6.72 -16.84
N ASN A 59 4.04 -7.65 -16.91
CA ASN A 59 3.80 -9.08 -16.61
C ASN A 59 4.14 -9.48 -15.17
N VAL A 60 4.61 -8.55 -14.32
CA VAL A 60 4.81 -8.82 -12.89
C VAL A 60 3.49 -8.58 -12.18
N VAL A 61 2.80 -9.66 -11.79
CA VAL A 61 1.67 -9.56 -10.88
C VAL A 61 2.19 -9.03 -9.54
N SER A 62 1.65 -7.90 -9.09
CA SER A 62 2.05 -7.31 -7.81
C SER A 62 1.69 -8.23 -6.64
N GLN A 63 2.51 -8.26 -5.59
CA GLN A 63 2.20 -9.03 -4.37
C GLN A 63 0.84 -8.63 -3.78
N ARG A 64 0.49 -7.34 -3.85
CA ARG A 64 -0.84 -6.83 -3.49
C ARG A 64 -1.97 -7.58 -4.20
N GLN A 65 -1.85 -7.75 -5.52
CA GLN A 65 -2.89 -8.38 -6.32
C GLN A 65 -3.01 -9.87 -5.96
N ILE A 66 -1.88 -10.55 -5.79
CA ILE A 66 -1.87 -11.96 -5.37
C ILE A 66 -2.59 -12.13 -4.03
N GLU A 67 -2.31 -11.27 -3.05
CA GLU A 67 -2.97 -11.31 -1.75
C GLU A 67 -4.46 -11.02 -1.83
N SER A 68 -4.83 -9.97 -2.58
CA SER A 68 -6.21 -9.55 -2.76
C SER A 68 -7.03 -10.64 -3.45
N ASP A 69 -6.48 -11.29 -4.47
CA ASP A 69 -7.12 -12.39 -5.21
C ASP A 69 -7.27 -13.64 -4.33
N ALA A 70 -6.26 -13.97 -3.53
CA ALA A 70 -6.31 -15.10 -2.61
C ALA A 70 -7.38 -14.91 -1.53
N ILE A 71 -7.49 -13.72 -0.95
CA ILE A 71 -8.54 -13.38 0.02
C ILE A 71 -9.91 -13.37 -0.66
N ALA A 72 -10.05 -12.75 -1.84
CA ALA A 72 -11.30 -12.71 -2.58
C ALA A 72 -11.80 -14.12 -2.94
N ALA A 73 -10.91 -15.03 -3.32
CA ALA A 73 -11.24 -16.42 -3.60
C ALA A 73 -11.83 -17.13 -2.36
N GLN A 74 -11.29 -16.89 -1.16
CA GLN A 74 -11.85 -17.42 0.09
C GLN A 74 -13.26 -16.88 0.35
N LEU A 75 -13.44 -15.56 0.21
CA LEU A 75 -14.69 -14.87 0.53
C LEU A 75 -15.83 -15.16 -0.46
N THR A 76 -15.51 -15.40 -1.74
CA THR A 76 -16.51 -15.64 -2.80
C THR A 76 -17.45 -16.78 -2.45
N SER A 77 -16.91 -17.89 -1.92
CA SER A 77 -17.71 -19.06 -1.53
C SER A 77 -18.71 -18.79 -0.38
N LEU A 78 -18.47 -17.72 0.39
CA LEU A 78 -19.27 -17.30 1.54
C LEU A 78 -20.24 -16.16 1.19
N GLY A 79 -20.25 -15.68 -0.06
CA GLY A 79 -21.02 -14.51 -0.47
C GLY A 79 -20.52 -13.22 0.18
N LEU A 80 -19.23 -13.16 0.53
CA LEU A 80 -18.58 -12.02 1.20
C LEU A 80 -17.64 -11.30 0.24
N ILE A 81 -17.40 -10.02 0.49
CA ILE A 81 -16.43 -9.17 -0.23
C ILE A 81 -15.68 -8.27 0.75
N VAL A 82 -14.48 -7.84 0.36
CA VAL A 82 -13.71 -6.83 1.10
C VAL A 82 -14.32 -5.45 0.87
N LYS A 83 -14.53 -4.70 1.94
CA LYS A 83 -14.85 -3.28 1.95
C LYS A 83 -13.62 -2.50 2.41
N GLU A 84 -13.13 -1.63 1.54
CA GLU A 84 -11.95 -0.83 1.83
C GLU A 84 -12.17 0.13 3.02
N ILE A 85 -11.15 0.22 3.87
CA ILE A 85 -11.05 1.07 5.05
C ILE A 85 -9.92 2.09 4.80
N PRO A 86 -10.03 3.34 5.31
CA PRO A 86 -8.97 4.32 5.15
C PRO A 86 -7.60 3.80 5.61
N SER A 87 -6.58 4.07 4.81
CA SER A 87 -5.20 3.65 5.04
C SER A 87 -4.47 4.60 6.01
N ASP A 88 -4.91 4.61 7.27
CA ASP A 88 -4.28 5.34 8.36
C ASP A 88 -3.79 4.38 9.47
N GLY A 89 -3.13 4.92 10.50
CA GLY A 89 -2.67 4.13 11.65
C GLY A 89 -3.80 3.58 12.53
N HIS A 90 -5.06 3.82 12.17
CA HIS A 90 -6.24 3.35 12.89
C HIS A 90 -7.05 2.30 12.09
N CYS A 91 -6.58 1.87 10.92
CA CYS A 91 -7.31 0.97 10.01
C CYS A 91 -7.92 -0.26 10.70
N MET A 92 -7.17 -0.95 11.58
CA MET A 92 -7.70 -2.08 12.36
C MET A 92 -8.94 -1.70 13.19
N TYR A 93 -8.88 -0.57 13.90
CA TYR A 93 -9.98 -0.08 14.73
C TYR A 93 -11.16 0.42 13.88
N HIS A 94 -10.89 1.08 12.75
CA HIS A 94 -11.93 1.48 11.80
C HIS A 94 -12.65 0.28 11.21
N ALA A 95 -11.93 -0.79 10.87
CA ALA A 95 -12.52 -2.01 10.35
C ALA A 95 -13.39 -2.72 11.41
N VAL A 96 -12.94 -2.78 12.67
CA VAL A 96 -13.74 -3.30 13.79
C VAL A 96 -14.98 -2.42 14.03
N ALA A 97 -14.85 -1.09 14.01
CA ALA A 97 -15.97 -0.17 14.16
C ALA A 97 -17.02 -0.34 13.05
N ASP A 98 -16.57 -0.52 11.80
CA ASP A 98 -17.45 -0.78 10.67
C ASP A 98 -18.23 -2.08 10.85
N GLN A 99 -17.57 -3.16 11.25
CA GLN A 99 -18.21 -4.45 11.55
C GLN A 99 -19.20 -4.36 12.72
N LEU A 100 -18.86 -3.65 13.79
CA LEU A 100 -19.76 -3.40 14.92
C LEU A 100 -20.99 -2.62 14.47
N LYS A 101 -20.84 -1.64 13.56
CA LYS A 101 -21.97 -0.88 13.00
C LYS A 101 -22.87 -1.77 12.17
N LEU A 102 -22.30 -2.56 11.26
CA LEU A 102 -23.03 -3.48 10.38
C LEU A 102 -23.81 -4.54 11.17
N THR A 103 -23.23 -5.01 12.27
CA THR A 103 -23.85 -5.99 13.17
C THR A 103 -24.73 -5.37 14.26
N ARG A 104 -24.98 -4.05 14.20
CA ARG A 104 -25.80 -3.28 15.16
C ARG A 104 -25.33 -3.40 16.63
N ARG A 105 -24.04 -3.60 16.82
CA ARG A 105 -23.36 -3.71 18.13
C ARG A 105 -22.51 -2.49 18.48
N LEU A 106 -22.43 -1.48 17.61
CA LEU A 106 -21.66 -0.27 17.89
C LEU A 106 -22.38 0.58 18.96
N PRO A 107 -21.79 0.77 20.15
CA PRO A 107 -22.46 1.48 21.24
C PRO A 107 -22.17 2.99 21.24
N PHE A 108 -21.44 3.51 20.23
CA PHE A 108 -20.97 4.89 20.15
C PHE A 108 -21.18 5.47 18.73
N PRO A 109 -21.07 6.80 18.54
CA PRO A 109 -21.10 7.42 17.21
C PRO A 109 -19.99 6.89 16.28
N SER A 110 -20.31 6.81 14.99
CA SER A 110 -19.46 6.14 13.99
C SER A 110 -18.23 6.93 13.56
N SER A 111 -18.20 8.26 13.66
CA SER A 111 -17.11 9.10 13.11
C SER A 111 -15.78 8.88 13.82
N ASP A 112 -15.83 8.68 15.15
CA ASP A 112 -14.66 8.63 16.01
C ASP A 112 -14.62 7.34 16.84
N ALA A 113 -15.32 6.30 16.36
CA ALA A 113 -15.46 5.01 17.06
C ALA A 113 -14.12 4.31 17.34
N TYR A 114 -13.07 4.62 16.59
CA TYR A 114 -11.73 4.09 16.84
C TYR A 114 -11.14 4.54 18.19
N ILE A 115 -11.50 5.73 18.68
CA ILE A 115 -11.02 6.27 19.96
C ILE A 115 -11.50 5.42 21.15
N PRO A 116 -12.82 5.21 21.37
CA PRO A 116 -13.28 4.37 22.46
C PRO A 116 -12.89 2.90 22.28
N LEU A 117 -12.67 2.42 21.05
CA LEU A 117 -12.14 1.07 20.82
C LEU A 117 -10.68 0.95 21.29
N ARG A 118 -9.82 1.94 21.01
CA ARG A 118 -8.44 2.00 21.53
C ARG A 118 -8.41 2.01 23.05
N GLN A 119 -9.22 2.89 23.67
CA GLN A 119 -9.36 2.97 25.12
C GLN A 119 -9.83 1.64 25.73
N LYS A 120 -10.83 1.01 25.14
CA LYS A 120 -11.34 -0.30 25.56
C LYS A 120 -10.28 -1.39 25.46
N THR A 121 -9.49 -1.38 24.37
CA THR A 121 -8.39 -2.32 24.15
C THR A 121 -7.33 -2.18 25.23
N ALA A 122 -6.83 -0.97 25.45
CA ALA A 122 -5.82 -0.69 26.47
C ALA A 122 -6.32 -1.00 27.88
N ALA A 123 -7.58 -0.68 28.20
CA ALA A 123 -8.18 -1.04 29.48
C ALA A 123 -8.24 -2.56 29.70
N TYR A 124 -8.55 -3.33 28.65
CA TYR A 124 -8.56 -4.79 28.73
C TYR A 124 -7.15 -5.35 28.92
N LEU A 125 -6.19 -4.88 28.13
CA LEU A 125 -4.77 -5.27 28.24
C LEU A 125 -4.23 -5.04 29.66
N ARG A 126 -4.48 -3.86 30.24
CA ARG A 126 -4.04 -3.54 31.61
C ARG A 126 -4.66 -4.43 32.68
N SER A 127 -5.96 -4.73 32.55
CA SER A 127 -6.68 -5.54 33.54
C SER A 127 -6.37 -7.03 33.48
N HIS A 128 -5.73 -7.48 32.40
CA HIS A 128 -5.39 -8.89 32.15
C HIS A 128 -3.92 -9.02 31.73
N ALA A 129 -3.02 -8.21 32.31
CA ALA A 129 -1.63 -8.10 31.86
C ALA A 129 -0.91 -9.45 31.72
N ASP A 130 -1.12 -10.36 32.68
CA ASP A 130 -0.49 -11.68 32.70
C ASP A 130 -0.78 -12.52 31.43
N ASP A 131 -1.94 -12.31 30.80
CA ASP A 131 -2.34 -13.02 29.58
C ASP A 131 -1.68 -12.46 28.31
N PHE A 132 -1.19 -11.22 28.35
CA PHE A 132 -0.73 -10.48 27.17
C PHE A 132 0.77 -10.16 27.19
N VAL A 133 1.37 -9.94 28.36
CA VAL A 133 2.80 -9.61 28.52
C VAL A 133 3.72 -10.55 27.71
N PRO A 134 3.51 -11.88 27.67
CA PRO A 134 4.37 -12.78 26.87
C PRO A 134 4.33 -12.56 25.36
N PHE A 135 3.32 -11.86 24.84
CA PHE A 135 3.08 -11.65 23.40
C PHE A 135 3.38 -10.22 22.94
N VAL A 136 3.78 -9.34 23.86
CA VAL A 136 4.19 -7.97 23.54
C VAL A 136 5.72 -7.92 23.41
N GLU A 137 6.20 -7.13 22.45
CA GLU A 137 7.62 -6.85 22.28
C GLU A 137 8.14 -6.00 23.46
N LEU A 138 8.74 -6.66 24.44
CA LEU A 138 9.32 -6.05 25.64
C LEU A 138 10.81 -6.36 25.71
N ASP A 139 11.60 -5.42 26.19
CA ASP A 139 13.04 -5.59 26.37
C ASP A 139 13.35 -6.15 27.76
N TYR A 140 13.46 -7.48 27.81
CA TYR A 140 13.82 -8.23 29.03
C TYR A 140 15.26 -7.99 29.50
N ALA A 141 16.12 -7.40 28.66
CA ALA A 141 17.50 -7.06 29.02
C ALA A 141 17.64 -5.62 29.54
N SER A 142 16.60 -4.79 29.41
CA SER A 142 16.62 -3.42 29.91
C SER A 142 16.51 -3.35 31.44
N ASP A 143 16.99 -2.24 32.01
CA ASP A 143 16.84 -1.94 33.44
C ASP A 143 15.40 -1.51 33.81
N ILE A 144 14.48 -1.40 32.84
CA ILE A 144 13.09 -1.00 33.05
C ILE A 144 12.26 -2.22 33.41
N ALA A 145 11.46 -2.14 34.48
CA ALA A 145 10.58 -3.22 34.86
C ALA A 145 9.60 -3.59 33.72
N ILE A 146 9.39 -4.88 33.48
CA ILE A 146 8.47 -5.40 32.46
C ILE A 146 7.07 -4.77 32.59
N GLN A 147 6.60 -4.55 33.81
CA GLN A 147 5.32 -3.91 34.06
C GLN A 147 5.26 -2.46 33.56
N ASP A 148 6.32 -1.69 33.72
CA ASP A 148 6.39 -0.29 33.27
C ASP A 148 6.50 -0.21 31.74
N GLN A 149 7.22 -1.16 31.12
CA GLN A 149 7.27 -1.30 29.66
C GLN A 149 5.89 -1.67 29.09
N PHE A 150 5.19 -2.60 29.74
CA PHE A 150 3.85 -3.01 29.34
C PHE A 150 2.82 -1.88 29.50
N GLU A 151 2.89 -1.11 30.59
CA GLU A 151 2.05 0.08 30.75
C GLU A 151 2.34 1.10 29.66
N SER A 152 3.61 1.31 29.31
CA SER A 152 4.00 2.20 28.21
C SER A 152 3.43 1.72 26.87
N TYR A 153 3.39 0.40 26.63
CA TYR A 153 2.72 -0.18 25.47
C TYR A 153 1.21 0.08 25.50
N CYS A 154 0.52 -0.16 26.62
CA CYS A 154 -0.91 0.12 26.77
C CYS A 154 -1.24 1.60 26.53
N ALA A 155 -0.40 2.51 27.01
CA ALA A 155 -0.55 3.95 26.79
C ALA A 155 -0.43 4.34 25.31
N ARG A 156 0.47 3.68 24.54
CA ARG A 156 0.56 3.89 23.09
C ARG A 156 -0.68 3.38 22.38
N VAL A 157 -1.11 2.16 22.67
CA VAL A 157 -2.36 1.56 22.13
C VAL A 157 -3.54 2.51 22.31
N GLU A 158 -3.66 3.10 23.50
CA GLU A 158 -4.74 4.02 23.87
C GLU A 158 -4.69 5.38 23.15
N ALA A 159 -3.52 6.00 23.07
CA ALA A 159 -3.40 7.43 22.80
C ALA A 159 -2.74 7.79 21.46
N THR A 160 -2.22 6.83 20.70
CA THR A 160 -1.51 7.09 19.44
C THR A 160 -2.17 6.42 18.24
N ALA A 161 -1.57 6.63 17.06
CA ALA A 161 -1.89 5.92 15.82
C ALA A 161 -0.97 4.72 15.58
N ASP A 162 -0.36 4.17 16.63
CA ASP A 162 0.40 2.92 16.54
C ASP A 162 -0.51 1.82 15.98
N TRP A 163 0.02 1.05 15.04
CA TRP A 163 -0.71 0.02 14.33
C TRP A 163 -1.10 -1.08 15.33
N GLY A 164 -2.36 -1.48 15.29
CA GLY A 164 -2.82 -2.64 16.04
C GLY A 164 -2.62 -3.92 15.24
N GLY A 165 -2.49 -5.04 15.92
CA GLY A 165 -2.35 -6.35 15.33
C GLY A 165 -3.07 -7.43 16.13
N GLN A 166 -2.48 -8.62 16.17
CA GLN A 166 -3.10 -9.80 16.77
C GLN A 166 -3.39 -9.63 18.28
N VAL A 167 -2.50 -8.98 19.03
CA VAL A 167 -2.65 -8.77 20.48
C VAL A 167 -3.86 -7.87 20.75
N GLU A 168 -3.98 -6.75 20.03
CA GLU A 168 -5.10 -5.83 20.17
C GLU A 168 -6.42 -6.45 19.70
N LEU A 169 -6.43 -7.20 18.60
CA LEU A 169 -7.63 -7.92 18.15
C LEU A 169 -8.08 -8.96 19.19
N ARG A 170 -7.15 -9.68 19.83
CA ARG A 170 -7.48 -10.63 20.89
C ARG A 170 -8.09 -9.90 22.08
N ALA A 171 -7.49 -8.80 22.52
CA ALA A 171 -8.03 -7.97 23.60
C ALA A 171 -9.41 -7.40 23.26
N LEU A 172 -9.64 -6.95 22.02
CA LEU A 172 -10.93 -6.46 21.56
C LEU A 172 -12.00 -7.54 21.54
N ALA A 173 -11.69 -8.74 21.04
CA ALA A 173 -12.63 -9.86 21.01
C ALA A 173 -13.15 -10.18 22.43
N GLN A 174 -12.24 -10.19 23.42
CA GLN A 174 -12.58 -10.39 24.82
C GLN A 174 -13.37 -9.20 25.41
N ALA A 175 -12.88 -7.97 25.21
CA ALA A 175 -13.50 -6.77 25.77
C ALA A 175 -14.88 -6.45 25.21
N LEU A 176 -15.16 -6.91 23.99
CA LEU A 176 -16.47 -6.79 23.33
C LEU A 176 -17.34 -8.02 23.54
N ALA A 177 -16.76 -9.15 23.98
CA ALA A 177 -17.41 -10.46 24.01
C ALA A 177 -18.05 -10.83 22.66
N VAL A 178 -17.26 -10.66 21.58
CA VAL A 178 -17.68 -10.93 20.20
C VAL A 178 -16.54 -11.63 19.47
N PRO A 179 -16.79 -12.72 18.72
CA PRO A 179 -15.75 -13.37 17.95
C PRO A 179 -15.30 -12.49 16.78
N ILE A 180 -14.00 -12.52 16.48
CA ILE A 180 -13.39 -11.83 15.34
C ILE A 180 -12.73 -12.87 14.44
N GLU A 181 -13.15 -12.89 13.17
CA GLU A 181 -12.55 -13.69 12.10
C GLU A 181 -11.64 -12.80 11.25
N VAL A 182 -10.37 -13.21 11.10
CA VAL A 182 -9.39 -12.52 10.25
C VAL A 182 -9.01 -13.42 9.09
N TYR A 183 -9.30 -12.96 7.88
CA TYR A 183 -8.94 -13.60 6.62
C TYR A 183 -7.62 -13.02 6.11
N SER A 184 -6.71 -13.88 5.66
CA SER A 184 -5.45 -13.45 5.05
C SER A 184 -5.11 -14.34 3.85
N ALA A 185 -4.18 -13.90 3.01
CA ALA A 185 -3.84 -14.60 1.77
C ALA A 185 -3.18 -15.98 2.01
N SER A 186 -2.38 -16.09 3.07
CA SER A 186 -1.42 -17.20 3.24
C SER A 186 -1.75 -18.15 4.39
N SER A 187 -2.83 -17.89 5.15
CA SER A 187 -3.16 -18.65 6.36
C SER A 187 -4.64 -19.02 6.39
N SER A 188 -4.97 -20.04 7.19
CA SER A 188 -6.36 -20.31 7.57
C SER A 188 -6.97 -19.11 8.30
N VAL A 189 -8.29 -19.00 8.23
CA VAL A 189 -9.05 -17.98 8.97
C VAL A 189 -8.68 -18.04 10.46
N LEU A 190 -8.18 -16.93 10.99
CA LEU A 190 -7.84 -16.81 12.41
C LEU A 190 -9.08 -16.36 13.16
N VAL A 191 -9.51 -17.14 14.14
CA VAL A 191 -10.68 -16.85 14.97
C VAL A 191 -10.22 -16.50 16.38
N MET A 192 -10.64 -15.33 16.87
CA MET A 192 -10.40 -14.89 18.25
C MET A 192 -11.72 -14.72 18.98
N GLY A 193 -11.80 -15.18 20.23
CA GLY A 193 -13.04 -15.09 21.01
C GLY A 193 -14.13 -16.05 20.52
N ASP A 194 -13.74 -17.23 20.03
CA ASP A 194 -14.68 -18.27 19.55
C ASP A 194 -15.64 -18.74 20.66
N GLU A 195 -15.23 -18.63 21.91
CA GLU A 195 -16.06 -18.84 23.10
C GLU A 195 -17.30 -17.92 23.17
N TYR A 196 -17.31 -16.81 22.42
CA TYR A 196 -18.42 -15.89 22.31
C TYR A 196 -19.28 -16.13 21.06
N HIS A 197 -19.09 -17.25 20.37
CA HIS A 197 -19.89 -17.59 19.20
C HIS A 197 -21.37 -17.67 19.55
N ARG A 198 -22.21 -17.12 18.66
CA ARG A 198 -23.66 -17.18 18.78
C ARG A 198 -24.27 -17.48 17.42
N GLU A 199 -25.19 -18.43 17.37
CA GLU A 199 -25.89 -18.79 16.12
C GLU A 199 -26.70 -17.62 15.54
N ASP A 200 -27.21 -16.73 16.39
CA ASP A 200 -28.04 -15.59 16.03
C ASP A 200 -27.24 -14.34 15.62
N GLN A 201 -25.91 -14.35 15.78
CA GLN A 201 -25.08 -13.19 15.49
C GLN A 201 -23.78 -13.57 14.79
N PRO A 202 -23.49 -12.98 13.62
CA PRO A 202 -22.24 -13.26 12.94
C PRO A 202 -21.04 -12.70 13.74
N PRO A 203 -19.84 -13.29 13.57
CA PRO A 203 -18.59 -12.71 14.05
C PRO A 203 -18.29 -11.39 13.32
N LEU A 204 -17.38 -10.59 13.86
CA LEU A 204 -16.79 -9.46 13.13
C LEU A 204 -15.77 -10.00 12.13
N ARG A 205 -15.88 -9.65 10.86
CA ARG A 205 -15.02 -10.17 9.79
C ARG A 205 -14.09 -9.10 9.26
N LEU A 206 -12.81 -9.39 9.31
CA LEU A 206 -11.73 -8.52 8.87
C LEU A 206 -10.88 -9.24 7.84
N SER A 207 -10.32 -8.51 6.87
CA SER A 207 -9.25 -9.03 6.02
C SER A 207 -7.94 -8.33 6.36
N TYR A 208 -6.88 -9.11 6.52
CA TYR A 208 -5.52 -8.66 6.76
C TYR A 208 -4.67 -8.84 5.49
N HIS A 209 -3.97 -7.77 5.11
CA HIS A 209 -3.16 -7.70 3.91
C HIS A 209 -1.77 -7.20 4.26
N LEU A 210 -0.71 -7.93 3.93
CA LEU A 210 0.67 -7.57 4.29
C LEU A 210 1.30 -6.62 3.25
N HIS A 211 0.90 -6.74 1.98
CA HIS A 211 1.45 -5.96 0.86
C HIS A 211 0.40 -5.02 0.23
N TYR A 212 -0.62 -4.60 0.98
CA TYR A 212 -1.74 -3.81 0.43
C TYR A 212 -1.32 -2.39 0.02
N TYR A 213 -0.43 -1.78 0.80
CA TYR A 213 0.13 -0.47 0.54
C TYR A 213 1.66 -0.51 0.59
N THR A 214 2.30 0.55 0.10
CA THR A 214 3.76 0.72 0.17
C THR A 214 4.29 0.71 1.60
N LEU A 215 3.45 1.11 2.56
CA LEU A 215 3.77 1.12 3.98
C LEU A 215 3.68 -0.27 4.65
N GLY A 216 3.06 -1.26 3.99
CA GLY A 216 2.93 -2.64 4.49
C GLY A 216 1.51 -3.01 4.89
N GLU A 217 1.37 -3.44 6.15
CA GLU A 217 0.19 -4.10 6.71
C GLU A 217 -1.07 -3.22 6.70
N HIS A 218 -2.22 -3.83 6.45
CA HIS A 218 -3.50 -3.15 6.43
C HIS A 218 -4.68 -4.07 6.74
N PHE A 219 -5.65 -3.53 7.49
CA PHE A 219 -6.92 -4.19 7.78
C PHE A 219 -8.08 -3.52 7.05
N ASN A 220 -8.91 -4.35 6.43
CA ASN A 220 -10.18 -3.95 5.83
C ASN A 220 -11.36 -4.68 6.50
N SER A 221 -12.56 -4.12 6.32
CA SER A 221 -13.82 -4.72 6.75
C SER A 221 -14.30 -5.75 5.72
N ILE A 222 -15.02 -6.79 6.12
CA ILE A 222 -15.62 -7.77 5.20
C ILE A 222 -17.15 -7.69 5.30
N VAL A 223 -17.81 -7.51 4.17
CA VAL A 223 -19.27 -7.34 4.11
C VAL A 223 -19.90 -8.39 3.19
N TYR A 224 -21.20 -8.62 3.33
CA TYR A 224 -21.92 -9.41 2.33
C TYR A 224 -21.89 -8.69 0.98
N ALA A 225 -21.64 -9.45 -0.09
CA ALA A 225 -21.85 -8.97 -1.43
C ALA A 225 -23.32 -8.51 -1.52
N SER A 226 -23.56 -7.24 -1.85
CA SER A 226 -24.92 -6.75 -2.04
C SER A 226 -25.59 -7.61 -3.11
N SER A 227 -26.63 -8.35 -2.72
CA SER A 227 -27.56 -8.94 -3.66
C SER A 227 -28.19 -7.78 -4.42
N GLY A 228 -27.87 -7.61 -5.71
CA GLY A 228 -28.45 -6.55 -6.54
C GLY A 228 -29.97 -6.65 -6.56
N GLY A 229 -30.63 -5.88 -5.69
CA GLY A 229 -32.07 -5.84 -5.52
C GLY A 229 -32.52 -4.40 -5.27
N ASP A 230 -32.94 -3.77 -6.36
CA ASP A 230 -33.99 -2.75 -6.48
C ASP A 230 -33.96 -1.56 -5.52
N GLU A 231 -33.19 -0.52 -5.88
CA GLU A 231 -33.66 0.86 -5.72
C GLU A 231 -34.63 1.19 -6.86
N HIS A 232 -35.85 0.65 -6.78
CA HIS A 232 -36.99 1.22 -7.49
C HIS A 232 -38.21 1.19 -6.56
N ASP A 233 -38.76 2.39 -6.35
CA ASP A 233 -40.05 2.71 -5.74
C ASP A 233 -40.18 2.57 -4.21
N ALA A 234 -40.12 3.70 -3.52
CA ALA A 234 -41.35 4.34 -3.03
C ALA A 234 -41.08 5.81 -2.64
N LEU A 235 -41.86 6.68 -3.28
CA LEU A 235 -42.06 8.11 -3.00
C LEU A 235 -42.56 8.36 -1.57
#